data_AF-A0A3C0U1T8-F1
#
_entry.id   AF-A0A3C0U1T8-F1
#
_cell.length_a   1.000
_cell.length_b   1.000
_cell.length_c   1.000
_cell.angle_alpha   90.00
_cell.angle_beta   90.00
_cell.angle_gamma   90.00
#
_symmetry.space_group_name_H-M   'P 1'
#
loop_
_entity.id
_entity.type
_entity.pdbx_description
1 polymer ?
#
loop_
_entity_poly.entity_id
_entity_poly.type
_entity_poly.pdbx_seq_one_letter_code
_entity_poly.pdbx_strand_id
1 'polypeptide(L)'
;FTMEAVILCVLGGIAGLVFGIIVMMLLGMINIEFEPVQLFLKKGHMSFTLSPLSIIIQYAVMVFLTTLAVRGTAKKAARMSPAEALRTVK
;
A
#
# COMPACT_ATOMS: atom_id res chain seq x y z
N PHE A 1 5.03 -17.61 5.52
CA PHE A 1 4.88 -16.48 6.47
C PHE A 1 5.72 -15.25 6.13
N THR A 2 7.01 -15.11 6.51
CA THR A 2 7.71 -13.83 6.26
C THR A 2 7.84 -13.48 4.78
N MET A 3 8.36 -14.40 3.95
CA MET A 3 8.48 -14.17 2.50
C MET A 3 7.13 -14.01 1.80
N GLU A 4 6.16 -14.84 2.17
CA GLU A 4 4.79 -14.76 1.67
C GLU A 4 4.16 -13.39 1.96
N ALA A 5 4.33 -12.86 3.18
CA ALA A 5 3.82 -11.55 3.54
C ALA A 5 4.51 -10.43 2.77
N VAL A 6 5.82 -10.53 2.51
CA VAL A 6 6.54 -9.57 1.67
C VAL A 6 6.03 -9.62 0.24
N ILE A 7 5.83 -10.80 -0.34
CA ILE A 7 5.28 -10.96 -1.69
C ILE A 7 3.88 -10.37 -1.79
N LEU A 8 3.00 -10.67 -0.82
CA LEU A 8 1.65 -10.11 -0.77
C LEU A 8 1.67 -8.58 -0.61
N CYS A 9 2.59 -8.04 0.20
CA CYS A 9 2.78 -6.60 0.36
C CYS A 9 3.24 -5.94 -0.95
N VAL A 10 4.19 -6.55 -1.65
CA VAL A 10 4.67 -6.02 -2.93
C VAL A 10 3.60 -6.12 -4.03
N LEU A 11 2.80 -7.18 -4.08
CA LEU A 11 1.71 -7.26 -5.05
C LEU A 11 0.57 -6.29 -4.69
N GLY A 12 0.20 -6.23 -3.41
CA GLY A 12 -0.84 -5.35 -2.89
C GLY A 12 -0.50 -3.87 -3.08
N GLY A 13 0.75 -3.47 -2.89
CA GLY A 13 1.17 -2.09 -3.13
C GLY A 13 1.19 -1.72 -4.61
N ILE A 14 1.51 -2.64 -5.53
CA ILE A 14 1.45 -2.40 -6.98
C ILE A 14 -0.01 -2.23 -7.38
N ALA A 15 -0.89 -3.11 -6.91
CA ALA A 15 -2.33 -3.00 -7.13
C ALA A 15 -2.89 -1.68 -6.56
N GLY A 16 -2.47 -1.28 -5.36
CA GLY A 16 -2.84 -0.01 -4.75
C GLY A 16 -2.34 1.21 -5.53
N LEU A 17 -1.13 1.16 -6.07
CA LEU A 17 -0.59 2.22 -6.92
C LEU A 17 -1.40 2.37 -8.22
N VAL A 18 -1.69 1.26 -8.89
CA VAL A 18 -2.53 1.25 -10.10
C VAL A 18 -3.92 1.80 -9.78
N PHE A 19 -4.53 1.35 -8.69
CA PHE A 19 -5.83 1.84 -8.25
C PHE A 19 -5.81 3.34 -7.93
N GLY A 20 -4.77 3.82 -7.24
CA GLY A 20 -4.59 5.24 -6.95
C GLY A 20 -4.48 6.09 -8.21
N ILE A 21 -3.76 5.62 -9.23
CA ILE A 21 -3.67 6.28 -10.54
C ILE A 21 -5.05 6.36 -11.21
N ILE A 22 -5.83 5.27 -11.17
CA ILE A 22 -7.20 5.26 -11.71
C ILE A 22 -8.07 6.29 -10.98
N VAL A 23 -8.02 6.32 -9.64
CA VAL A 23 -8.78 7.29 -8.85
C VAL A 23 -8.35 8.73 -9.16
N MET A 24 -7.05 8.99 -9.24
CA MET A 24 -6.54 10.32 -9.63
C MET A 24 -6.99 10.74 -11.03
N MET A 25 -7.05 9.80 -11.98
CA MET A 25 -7.57 10.07 -13.32
C MET A 25 -9.06 10.42 -13.27
N LEU A 26 -9.87 9.63 -12.56
CA LEU A 26 -11.31 9.89 -12.41
C LEU A 26 -11.57 11.24 -11.74
N LEU A 27 -10.84 11.56 -10.67
CA LEU A 27 -10.96 12.84 -9.98
C LEU A 27 -10.46 14.00 -10.85
N GLY A 28 -9.40 13.79 -11.63
CA GLY A 28 -8.87 14.78 -12.57
C GLY A 28 -9.86 15.14 -13.69
N MET A 29 -10.79 14.25 -14.04
CA MET A 29 -11.84 14.54 -15.03
C MET A 29 -12.94 15.46 -14.50
N ILE A 30 -13.07 15.61 -13.18
CA ILE A 30 -14.08 16.48 -12.58
C ILE A 30 -13.62 17.94 -12.74
N ASN A 31 -14.45 18.75 -13.39
CA ASN A 31 -14.26 20.19 -13.48
C ASN A 31 -14.93 20.87 -12.28
N ILE A 32 -14.16 21.68 -11.56
CA ILE A 32 -14.62 22.46 -10.42
C ILE A 32 -14.63 23.94 -10.82
N GLU A 33 -15.83 24.44 -11.13
CA GLU A 33 -16.08 25.82 -11.55
C GLU A 33 -16.42 26.73 -10.35
N PHE A 34 -15.62 26.65 -9.29
CA PHE A 34 -15.84 27.47 -8.08
C PHE A 34 -14.69 28.48 -7.92
N GLU A 35 -15.00 29.76 -8.12
CA GLU A 35 -14.06 30.90 -8.14
C GLU A 35 -13.00 30.88 -7.01
N PRO A 36 -13.34 30.69 -5.72
CA PRO A 36 -12.37 30.73 -4.62
C PRO A 36 -11.31 29.62 -4.65
N VAL A 37 -11.60 28.48 -5.28
CA VAL A 37 -10.68 27.33 -5.32
C VAL A 37 -9.86 27.27 -6.59
N GLN A 38 -10.14 28.12 -7.58
CA GLN A 38 -9.41 28.17 -8.85
C GLN A 38 -7.93 28.49 -8.68
N LEU A 39 -7.53 29.18 -7.60
CA LEU A 39 -6.11 29.44 -7.29
C LEU A 39 -5.32 28.15 -7.01
N PHE A 40 -5.99 27.07 -6.59
CA PHE A 40 -5.40 25.76 -6.32
C PHE A 40 -5.62 24.74 -7.45
N LEU A 41 -6.45 25.06 -8.44
CA LEU A 41 -6.80 24.20 -9.56
C LEU A 41 -6.05 24.63 -10.82
N LYS A 42 -5.54 23.67 -11.61
CA LYS A 42 -5.01 23.99 -12.93
C LYS A 42 -6.14 23.88 -13.95
N LYS A 43 -6.63 25.03 -14.45
CA LYS A 43 -7.72 25.10 -15.44
C LYS A 43 -9.02 24.43 -14.96
N GLY A 44 -9.38 24.58 -13.69
CA GLY A 44 -10.59 23.96 -13.11
C GLY A 44 -10.45 22.48 -12.76
N HIS A 45 -9.31 21.84 -13.03
CA HIS A 45 -9.04 20.44 -12.72
C HIS A 45 -8.10 20.25 -11.54
N MET A 46 -8.35 19.18 -10.76
CA MET A 46 -7.44 18.73 -9.71
C MET A 46 -6.13 18.21 -10.33
N SER A 47 -5.01 18.84 -9.99
CA SER A 47 -3.68 18.45 -10.46
C SER A 47 -2.99 17.60 -9.40
N PHE A 48 -2.56 16.40 -9.77
CA PHE A 48 -1.80 15.49 -8.91
C PHE A 48 -0.35 15.42 -9.37
N THR A 49 0.59 15.70 -8.48
CA THR A 49 2.03 15.61 -8.78
C THR A 49 2.57 14.29 -8.25
N LEU A 50 2.93 13.38 -9.15
CA LEU A 50 3.54 12.11 -8.81
C LEU A 50 5.07 12.25 -8.87
N SER A 51 5.73 12.07 -7.72
CA SER A 51 7.19 12.00 -7.64
C SER A 51 7.62 10.53 -7.56
N PRO A 52 8.32 9.99 -8.58
CA PRO A 52 8.79 8.60 -8.57
C PRO A 52 9.63 8.27 -7.33
N LEU A 53 10.46 9.22 -6.89
CA LEU A 53 11.30 9.05 -5.70
C LEU A 53 10.45 8.91 -4.43
N SER A 54 9.40 9.72 -4.29
CA SER A 54 8.50 9.64 -3.14
C SER A 54 7.78 8.30 -3.09
N ILE A 55 7.32 7.80 -4.24
CA ILE A 55 6.67 6.49 -4.36
C ILE A 55 7.63 5.39 -3.93
N ILE A 56 8.87 5.38 -4.44
CA ILE A 56 9.88 4.38 -4.10
C ILE A 56 10.17 4.37 -2.59
N ILE A 57 10.33 5.55 -1.97
CA ILE A 57 10.61 5.66 -0.53
C ILE A 57 9.43 5.12 0.29
N GLN A 58 8.20 5.52 -0.04
CA GLN A 58 7.01 5.01 0.64
C GLN A 58 6.89 3.49 0.52
N TYR A 59 7.20 2.95 -0.66
CA TYR A 59 7.20 1.52 -0.91
C TYR A 59 8.24 0.78 -0.07
N ALA A 60 9.46 1.31 0.01
CA ALA A 60 10.54 0.75 0.81
C ALA A 60 10.17 0.74 2.31
N VAL A 61 9.60 1.84 2.81
CA VAL A 61 9.12 1.94 4.20
C VAL A 61 8.02 0.92 4.47
N MET A 62 7.04 0.79 3.57
CA MET A 62 5.95 -0.17 3.70
C MET A 62 6.45 -1.62 3.77
N VAL A 63 7.37 -2.02 2.89
CA VAL A 63 7.97 -3.37 2.90
C VAL A 63 8.77 -3.60 4.19
N PHE A 64 9.53 -2.60 4.62
CA PHE A 64 10.29 -2.67 5.87
C PHE A 64 9.37 -2.88 7.08
N LEU A 65 8.32 -2.07 7.21
CA LEU A 65 7.35 -2.18 8.31
C LEU A 65 6.59 -3.51 8.27
N THR A 66 6.21 -3.99 7.09
CA THR A 66 5.55 -5.30 6.93
C THR A 66 6.45 -6.43 7.41
N THR A 67 7.74 -6.37 7.05
CA THR A 67 8.73 -7.35 7.48
C THR A 67 8.88 -7.35 9.00
N LEU A 68 8.91 -6.17 9.64
CA LEU A 68 8.98 -6.05 11.10
C LEU A 68 7.71 -6.60 11.77
N ALA A 69 6.53 -6.29 11.25
CA ALA A 69 5.25 -6.74 11.79
C ALA A 69 5.12 -8.27 11.79
N VAL A 70 5.52 -8.92 10.69
CA VAL A 70 5.39 -10.38 10.54
C VAL A 70 6.50 -11.16 11.26
N ARG A 71 7.59 -10.50 11.64
CA ARG A 71 8.73 -11.17 12.31
C ARG A 71 8.33 -11.83 13.63
N GLY A 72 7.41 -11.22 14.39
CA GLY A 72 6.92 -11.77 15.66
C GLY A 72 6.10 -13.04 15.48
N THR A 73 5.13 -13.01 14.56
CA THR A 73 4.25 -14.16 14.28
C THR A 73 5.00 -15.30 13.61
N ALA A 74 5.88 -15.00 12.65
CA ALA A 74 6.73 -15.98 12.00
C ALA A 74 7.67 -16.68 12.98
N LYS A 75 8.29 -15.95 13.91
CA LYS A 75 9.16 -16.53 14.95
C LYS A 75 8.37 -17.41 15.93
N LYS A 76 7.13 -17.04 16.25
CA LYS A 76 6.25 -17.85 17.10
C LYS A 76 5.84 -19.15 16.40
N ALA A 77 5.49 -19.08 15.11
CA ALA A 77 5.19 -20.26 14.31
C ALA A 77 6.40 -21.21 14.19
N ALA A 78 7.61 -20.66 13.99
CA ALA A 78 8.83 -21.44 13.89
C ALA A 78 9.23 -22.17 15.19
N ARG A 79 8.69 -21.76 16.34
CA ARG A 79 8.97 -22.35 17.66
C ARG A 79 7.89 -23.31 18.14
N MET A 80 6.82 -23.50 17.37
CA MET A 80 5.72 -24.38 17.74
C MET A 80 6.16 -25.84 17.60
N SER A 81 5.85 -26.67 18.60
CA SER A 81 6.12 -28.10 18.51
C SER A 81 5.18 -28.77 17.50
N PRO A 82 5.62 -29.80 16.75
CA PRO A 82 4.75 -30.49 15.78
C PRO A 82 3.47 -31.06 16.41
N ALA A 83 3.57 -31.55 17.66
CA ALA A 83 2.43 -32.08 18.40
C ALA A 83 1.40 -30.99 18.74
N GLU A 84 1.83 -29.79 19.11
CA GLU A 84 0.91 -28.66 19.32
C GLU A 84 0.27 -28.20 18.02
N ALA A 85 1.04 -28.14 16.92
CA ALA A 85 0.53 -27.72 15.61
C ALA A 85 -0.60 -28.65 15.10
N LEU A 86 -0.43 -29.97 15.26
CA LEU A 86 -1.44 -30.97 14.90
C LEU A 86 -2.66 -30.97 15.82
N ARG A 87 -2.53 -30.58 17.09
CA ARG A 87 -3.65 -30.59 18.06
C ARG A 87 -4.66 -29.47 17.83
N THR A 88 -4.25 -28.39 17.16
CA THR A 88 -5.14 -27.29 16.75
C THR A 88 -6.06 -27.63 15.58
N VAL A 89 -5.88 -28.79 14.94
CA VAL A 89 -6.77 -29.30 13.89
C VAL A 89 -7.84 -30.18 14.55
N LYS A 90 -8.77 -29.58 15.30
CA LYS A 90 -9.98 -30.26 15.76
C LYS A 90 -11.16 -29.30 15.78
#